data_AF-A0A416S7Y4-F1
#
_entry.id   AF-A0A416S7Y4-F1
#
_cell.length_a   1.000
_cell.length_b   1.000
_cell.length_c   1.000
_cell.angle_alpha   90.00
_cell.angle_beta   90.00
_cell.angle_gamma   90.00
#
_symmetry.space_group_name_H-M   'P 1'
#
loop_
_entity.id
_entity.type
_entity.pdbx_description
1 polymer ?
#
loop_
_entity_poly.entity_id
_entity_poly.type
_entity_poly.pdbx_seq_one_letter_code
_entity_poly.pdbx_strand_id
1 'polypeptide(L)'
;MILDDLLKKQNMTKYRLAVEAGIPHTTLNDIFSGKTKLEKCSAETVYKIAKALSVPMELLTSAAIRQTERERAYEYGLPEYLQHDLDAYKNGLKEDSDLLDCFWGELYGSINAAEIDDGAITKEHADFLRKKYLFGGNK
;
A
#
# COMPACT_ATOMS: atom_id res chain seq x y z
N MET A 1 1.26 -7.34 11.78
CA MET A 1 0.57 -7.76 10.54
C MET A 1 -0.41 -8.88 10.91
N ILE A 2 -1.52 -9.09 10.19
CA ILE A 2 -2.48 -10.19 10.50
C ILE A 2 -1.79 -11.56 10.62
N LEU A 3 -0.75 -11.77 9.82
CA LEU A 3 0.10 -12.96 9.86
C LEU A 3 0.87 -13.12 11.18
N ASP A 4 1.41 -12.03 11.77
CA ASP A 4 2.11 -12.11 13.06
C ASP A 4 1.14 -12.50 14.18
N ASP A 5 -0.09 -12.01 14.13
CA ASP A 5 -1.11 -12.31 15.14
C ASP A 5 -1.59 -13.77 15.03
N LEU A 6 -1.71 -14.30 13.80
CA LEU A 6 -2.01 -15.72 13.57
C LEU A 6 -0.88 -16.63 14.08
N LEU A 7 0.38 -16.29 13.81
CA LEU A 7 1.53 -17.02 14.33
C LEU A 7 1.54 -17.07 15.86
N LYS A 8 1.29 -15.93 16.51
CA LYS A 8 1.19 -15.85 17.98
C LYS A 8 0.07 -16.73 18.53
N LYS A 9 -1.13 -16.67 17.92
CA LYS A 9 -2.28 -17.48 18.34
C LYS A 9 -2.03 -18.99 18.23
N GLN A 10 -1.23 -19.41 17.25
CA GLN A 10 -0.91 -20.83 17.02
C GLN A 10 0.40 -21.27 17.66
N ASN A 11 1.09 -20.38 18.39
CA ASN A 11 2.43 -20.62 18.93
C ASN A 11 3.40 -21.16 17.86
N MET A 12 3.36 -20.55 16.68
CA MET A 12 4.12 -20.96 15.49
C MET A 12 5.18 -19.91 15.17
N THR A 13 6.39 -20.36 14.80
CA THR A 13 7.46 -19.46 14.35
C THR A 13 7.42 -19.24 12.84
N LYS A 14 8.00 -18.14 12.35
CA LYS A 14 8.15 -17.87 10.91
C LYS A 14 8.87 -19.02 10.20
N TYR A 15 9.92 -19.56 10.83
CA TYR A 15 10.66 -20.71 10.32
C TYR A 15 9.77 -21.94 10.18
N ARG A 16 9.00 -22.27 11.23
CA ARG A 16 8.08 -23.42 11.20
C ARG A 16 7.02 -23.27 10.11
N LEU A 17 6.46 -22.06 9.94
CA LEU A 17 5.53 -21.77 8.85
C LEU A 17 6.15 -21.98 7.46
N ALA A 18 7.40 -21.54 7.25
CA ALA A 18 8.09 -21.74 5.98
C ALA A 18 8.25 -23.23 5.64
N VAL A 19 8.61 -24.05 6.63
CA VAL A 19 8.74 -25.51 6.48
C VAL A 19 7.39 -26.16 6.20
N GLU A 20 6.36 -25.88 7.00
CA GLU A 20 5.03 -26.49 6.85
C GLU A 20 4.32 -26.07 5.56
N ALA A 21 4.51 -24.82 5.11
CA ALA A 21 3.94 -24.32 3.86
C ALA A 21 4.76 -24.73 2.61
N GLY A 22 5.98 -25.25 2.78
CA GLY A 22 6.89 -25.54 1.67
C GLY A 22 7.29 -24.28 0.88
N ILE A 23 7.51 -23.17 1.57
CA ILE A 23 7.86 -21.86 0.99
C ILE A 23 9.26 -21.47 1.45
N PRO A 24 10.13 -20.93 0.58
CA PRO A 24 11.45 -20.45 0.98
C PRO A 24 11.37 -19.43 2.13
N HIS A 25 12.26 -19.58 3.11
CA HIS A 25 12.31 -18.67 4.27
C HIS A 25 12.54 -17.21 3.86
N THR A 26 13.27 -16.98 2.77
CA THR A 26 13.48 -15.66 2.17
C THR A 26 12.18 -15.03 1.72
N THR A 27 11.36 -15.76 0.96
CA THR A 27 10.03 -15.32 0.52
C THR A 27 9.13 -14.98 1.70
N LEU A 28 9.10 -15.83 2.73
CA LEU A 28 8.30 -15.58 3.92
C LEU A 28 8.78 -14.32 4.65
N ASN A 29 10.09 -14.15 4.83
CA ASN A 29 10.67 -12.95 5.45
C ASN A 29 10.34 -11.66 4.69
N ASP A 30 10.34 -11.69 3.35
CA ASP A 30 9.97 -10.52 2.54
C ASP A 30 8.48 -10.16 2.71
N ILE A 31 7.61 -11.15 2.89
CA ILE A 31 6.19 -10.94 3.22
C ILE A 31 6.05 -10.32 4.61
N PHE A 32 6.70 -10.92 5.62
CA PHE A 32 6.60 -10.45 7.02
C PHE A 32 7.28 -9.09 7.26
N SER A 33 8.24 -8.70 6.43
CA SER A 33 8.87 -7.37 6.47
C SER A 33 8.12 -6.31 5.66
N GLY A 34 7.08 -6.70 4.91
CA GLY A 34 6.30 -5.81 4.07
C GLY A 34 6.96 -5.44 2.74
N LYS A 35 8.15 -6.00 2.41
CA LYS A 35 8.79 -5.84 1.10
C LYS A 35 7.92 -6.42 -0.02
N THR A 36 7.30 -7.56 0.25
CA THR A 36 6.35 -8.20 -0.66
C THR A 36 4.96 -8.12 -0.06
N LYS A 37 4.04 -7.47 -0.76
CA LYS A 37 2.64 -7.42 -0.36
C LYS A 37 1.96 -8.77 -0.63
N LEU A 38 1.18 -9.28 0.32
CA LEU A 38 0.58 -10.62 0.25
C LEU A 38 -0.41 -10.75 -0.93
N GLU A 39 -1.11 -9.68 -1.27
CA GLU A 39 -2.03 -9.58 -2.41
C GLU A 39 -1.33 -9.60 -3.78
N LYS A 40 0.01 -9.45 -3.81
CA LYS A 40 0.82 -9.59 -5.03
C LYS A 40 1.47 -10.97 -5.16
N CYS A 41 1.38 -11.83 -4.14
CA CYS A 41 1.88 -13.19 -4.22
C CYS A 41 1.01 -14.06 -5.14
N SER A 42 1.56 -15.16 -5.65
CA SER A 42 0.77 -16.12 -6.42
C SER A 42 -0.34 -16.72 -5.54
N ALA A 43 -1.45 -17.09 -6.17
CA ALA A 43 -2.55 -17.78 -5.46
C ALA A 43 -2.05 -19.05 -4.76
N GLU A 44 -1.08 -19.76 -5.36
CA GLU A 44 -0.46 -20.94 -4.75
C GLU A 44 0.26 -20.61 -3.44
N THR A 45 1.06 -19.53 -3.40
CA THR A 45 1.77 -19.10 -2.18
C THR A 45 0.79 -18.72 -1.08
N VAL A 46 -0.23 -17.92 -1.41
CA VAL A 46 -1.25 -17.51 -0.43
C VAL A 46 -2.02 -18.73 0.09
N TYR A 47 -2.33 -19.69 -0.77
CA TYR A 47 -3.04 -20.92 -0.39
C TYR A 47 -2.19 -21.80 0.52
N LYS A 48 -0.90 -21.97 0.20
CA LYS A 48 0.04 -22.73 1.05
C LYS A 48 0.17 -22.13 2.44
N ILE A 49 0.24 -20.81 2.56
CA ILE A 49 0.27 -20.12 3.86
C ILE A 49 -1.05 -20.31 4.61
N ALA A 50 -2.19 -20.11 3.94
CA ALA A 50 -3.51 -20.28 4.53
C ALA A 50 -3.72 -21.72 5.05
N LYS A 51 -3.32 -22.71 4.24
CA LYS A 51 -3.40 -24.13 4.58
C LYS A 51 -2.52 -24.48 5.78
N ALA A 52 -1.26 -24.01 5.81
CA ALA A 52 -0.35 -24.26 6.94
C ALA A 52 -0.89 -23.63 8.24
N LEU A 53 -1.50 -22.45 8.15
CA LEU A 53 -2.14 -21.78 9.27
C LEU A 53 -3.56 -22.28 9.55
N SER A 54 -4.09 -23.27 8.83
CA SER A 54 -5.47 -23.76 8.99
C SER A 54 -6.53 -22.63 9.03
N VAL A 55 -6.36 -21.59 8.20
CA VAL A 55 -7.31 -20.48 8.06
C VAL A 55 -7.83 -20.41 6.62
N PRO A 56 -9.03 -19.85 6.40
CA PRO A 56 -9.49 -19.53 5.05
C PRO A 56 -8.52 -18.56 4.36
N MET A 57 -8.30 -18.75 3.07
CA MET A 57 -7.42 -17.90 2.25
C MET A 57 -7.88 -16.44 2.26
N GLU A 58 -9.20 -16.24 2.32
CA GLU A 58 -9.88 -14.96 2.40
C GLU A 58 -9.49 -14.19 3.66
N LEU A 59 -9.17 -14.87 4.77
CA LEU A 59 -8.74 -14.19 5.99
C LEU A 59 -7.38 -13.51 5.81
N LEU A 60 -6.50 -14.10 5.00
CA LEU A 60 -5.19 -13.54 4.71
C LEU A 60 -5.27 -12.36 3.73
N THR A 61 -6.19 -12.42 2.77
CA THR A 61 -6.27 -11.43 1.68
C THR A 61 -7.30 -10.34 1.92
N SER A 62 -8.37 -10.57 2.68
CA SER A 62 -9.47 -9.60 2.87
C SER A 62 -9.02 -8.26 3.45
N ALA A 63 -8.15 -8.26 4.47
CA ALA A 63 -7.62 -7.04 5.06
C ALA A 63 -6.72 -6.28 4.07
N ALA A 64 -5.89 -7.01 3.32
CA ALA A 64 -4.97 -6.44 2.34
C ALA A 64 -5.71 -5.89 1.10
N ILE A 65 -6.75 -6.58 0.64
CA ILE A 65 -7.63 -6.14 -0.45
C ILE A 65 -8.37 -4.87 -0.04
N ARG A 66 -9.02 -4.85 1.14
CA ARG A 66 -9.72 -3.66 1.64
C ARG A 66 -8.80 -2.46 1.80
N GLN A 67 -7.58 -2.67 2.29
CA GLN A 67 -6.57 -1.61 2.40
C GLN A 67 -6.15 -1.09 1.02
N THR A 68 -5.94 -1.98 0.05
CA THR A 68 -5.59 -1.61 -1.33
C THR A 68 -6.73 -0.85 -2.02
N GLU A 69 -7.98 -1.27 -1.81
CA GLU A 69 -9.16 -0.58 -2.33
C GLU A 69 -9.33 0.80 -1.70
N ARG A 70 -9.12 0.92 -0.38
CA ARG A 70 -9.14 2.19 0.33
C ARG A 70 -8.04 3.14 -0.16
N GLU A 71 -6.82 2.63 -0.34
CA GLU A 71 -5.70 3.38 -0.92
C GLU A 71 -6.00 3.84 -2.35
N ARG A 72 -6.65 3.02 -3.18
CA ARG A 72 -7.08 3.45 -4.52
C ARG A 72 -8.16 4.53 -4.48
N ALA A 73 -9.05 4.49 -3.49
CA ALA A 73 -10.08 5.50 -3.33
C ALA A 73 -9.50 6.89 -3.01
N TYR A 74 -8.29 6.97 -2.44
CA TYR A 74 -7.61 8.22 -2.13
C TYR A 74 -7.17 9.05 -3.35
N GLU A 75 -7.34 8.54 -4.57
CA GLU A 75 -7.12 9.34 -5.78
C GLU A 75 -8.40 9.97 -6.34
N TYR A 76 -9.54 9.77 -5.68
CA TYR A 76 -10.84 10.21 -6.16
C TYR A 76 -11.59 10.99 -5.08
N GLY A 77 -12.53 11.83 -5.49
CA GLY A 77 -13.32 12.65 -4.55
C GLY A 77 -12.50 13.72 -3.84
N LEU A 78 -11.37 14.12 -4.41
CA LEU A 78 -10.54 15.21 -3.92
C LEU A 78 -11.24 16.56 -4.15
N PRO A 79 -10.96 17.59 -3.34
CA PRO A 79 -11.30 18.97 -3.69
C PRO A 79 -10.81 19.31 -5.10
N GLU A 80 -11.57 20.14 -5.81
CA GLU A 80 -11.32 20.44 -7.23
C GLU A 80 -9.90 20.95 -7.49
N TYR A 81 -9.38 21.84 -6.63
CA TYR A 81 -8.02 22.36 -6.74
C TYR A 81 -6.97 21.26 -6.57
N LEU A 82 -7.15 20.36 -5.60
CA LEU A 82 -6.21 19.28 -5.34
C LEU A 82 -6.26 18.24 -6.46
N GLN A 83 -7.44 17.94 -6.99
CA GLN A 83 -7.58 17.05 -8.14
C GLN A 83 -6.89 17.63 -9.37
N HIS A 84 -7.09 18.93 -9.64
CA HIS A 84 -6.43 19.64 -10.72
C HIS A 84 -4.90 19.52 -10.65
N ASP A 85 -4.30 19.81 -9.48
CA ASP A 85 -2.85 19.79 -9.35
C ASP A 85 -2.29 18.37 -9.38
N LEU A 86 -3.04 17.38 -8.89
CA LEU A 86 -2.68 15.97 -9.00
C LEU A 86 -2.64 15.53 -10.47
N ASP A 87 -3.62 15.95 -11.27
CA ASP A 87 -3.70 15.61 -12.68
C ASP A 87 -2.64 16.38 -13.49
N ALA A 88 -2.36 17.64 -13.18
CA ALA A 88 -1.28 18.42 -13.77
C ALA A 88 0.08 17.75 -13.54
N TYR A 89 0.37 17.32 -12.30
CA TYR A 89 1.60 16.59 -11.98
C TYR A 89 1.70 15.24 -12.72
N LYS A 90 0.62 14.46 -12.76
CA LYS A 90 0.56 13.18 -13.51
C LYS A 90 0.82 13.39 -15.01
N ASN A 91 0.25 14.44 -15.59
CA ASN A 91 0.46 14.79 -17.00
C ASN A 91 1.89 15.27 -17.25
N GLY A 92 2.44 16.12 -16.38
CA GLY A 92 3.83 16.56 -16.45
C GLY A 92 4.82 15.40 -16.42
N LEU A 93 4.57 14.36 -15.58
CA LEU A 93 5.38 13.15 -15.56
C LEU A 93 5.29 12.34 -16.87
N LYS A 94 4.10 12.27 -17.46
CA LYS A 94 3.85 11.53 -18.70
C LYS A 94 4.50 12.20 -19.91
N GLU A 95 4.53 13.52 -19.92
CA GLU A 95 5.05 14.35 -21.02
C GLU A 95 6.53 14.72 -20.85
N ASP A 96 7.18 14.25 -19.77
CA ASP A 96 8.56 14.63 -19.41
C ASP A 96 8.75 16.15 -19.38
N SER A 97 7.80 16.84 -18.72
CA SER A 97 7.73 18.30 -18.72
C SER A 97 8.91 18.94 -17.98
N ASP A 98 9.49 19.98 -18.58
CA ASP A 98 10.52 20.80 -17.94
C ASP A 98 10.02 21.55 -16.67
N LEU A 99 8.71 21.60 -16.45
CA LEU A 99 8.06 22.28 -15.30
C LEU A 99 7.68 21.33 -14.17
N LEU A 100 8.26 20.13 -14.15
CA LEU A 100 7.95 19.10 -13.15
C LEU A 100 8.18 19.55 -11.71
N ASP A 101 9.18 20.40 -11.46
CA ASP A 101 9.47 20.98 -10.15
C ASP A 101 8.36 21.93 -9.68
N CYS A 102 7.81 22.73 -10.59
CA CYS A 102 6.69 23.62 -10.34
C CYS A 102 5.43 22.81 -10.01
N PHE A 103 5.09 21.82 -10.84
CA PHE A 103 3.92 20.96 -10.59
C PHE A 103 4.05 20.17 -9.29
N TRP A 104 5.27 19.75 -8.93
CA TRP A 104 5.54 19.12 -7.64
C TRP A 104 5.23 20.07 -6.48
N GLY A 105 5.65 21.33 -6.58
CA GLY A 105 5.40 22.37 -5.58
C GLY A 105 3.92 22.66 -5.39
N GLU A 106 3.18 22.85 -6.49
CA GLU A 106 1.74 23.07 -6.48
C GLU A 106 0.99 21.89 -5.83
N LEU A 107 1.28 20.66 -6.27
CA LEU A 107 0.65 19.47 -5.70
C LEU A 107 0.98 19.31 -4.21
N TYR A 108 2.22 19.58 -3.79
CA TYR A 108 2.59 19.53 -2.37
C TYR A 108 1.81 20.57 -1.55
N GLY A 109 1.69 21.79 -2.06
CA GLY A 109 0.91 22.87 -1.45
C GLY A 109 -0.56 22.49 -1.31
N SER A 110 -1.18 22.02 -2.38
CA SER A 110 -2.59 21.63 -2.40
C SER A 110 -2.90 20.44 -1.49
N ILE A 111 -1.99 19.47 -1.36
CA ILE A 111 -2.17 18.38 -0.38
C ILE A 111 -2.15 18.94 1.06
N ASN A 112 -1.25 19.88 1.35
CA ASN A 112 -1.16 20.50 2.68
C ASN A 112 -2.40 21.35 2.99
N ALA A 113 -2.87 22.16 2.05
CA ALA A 113 -4.07 22.97 2.21
C ALA A 113 -5.30 22.08 2.49
N ALA A 114 -5.46 20.99 1.73
CA ALA A 114 -6.55 20.04 1.92
C ALA A 114 -6.49 19.29 3.26
N GLU A 115 -5.29 19.03 3.80
CA GLU A 115 -5.12 18.36 5.10
C GLU A 115 -5.29 19.34 6.27
N ILE A 116 -4.62 20.49 6.23
CA ILE A 116 -4.39 21.36 7.39
C ILE A 116 -5.42 22.48 7.46
N ASP A 117 -5.65 23.17 6.34
CA ASP A 117 -6.47 24.38 6.31
C ASP A 117 -7.95 24.02 6.15
N ASP A 118 -8.27 23.20 5.15
CA ASP A 118 -9.65 22.83 4.81
C ASP A 118 -10.15 21.62 5.62
N GLY A 119 -9.24 20.74 6.07
CA GLY A 119 -9.58 19.46 6.67
C GLY A 119 -10.39 18.53 5.74
N ALA A 120 -10.28 18.74 4.42
CA ALA A 120 -11.03 18.02 3.39
C ALA A 120 -10.55 16.58 3.18
N ILE A 121 -9.29 16.29 3.51
CA ILE A 121 -8.72 14.93 3.49
C ILE A 121 -8.07 14.60 4.83
N THR A 122 -8.03 13.31 5.19
CA THR A 122 -7.37 12.90 6.43
C THR A 122 -5.85 12.92 6.27
N LYS A 123 -5.14 12.93 7.40
CA LYS A 123 -3.68 12.78 7.41
C LYS A 123 -3.21 11.50 6.70
N GLU A 124 -3.90 10.36 6.87
CA GLU A 124 -3.50 9.14 6.15
C GLU A 124 -3.68 9.25 4.63
N HIS A 125 -4.71 9.98 4.19
CA HIS A 125 -4.96 10.26 2.78
C HIS A 125 -3.87 11.17 2.20
N ALA A 126 -3.54 12.26 2.89
CA ALA A 126 -2.47 13.17 2.50
C ALA A 126 -1.10 12.46 2.45
N ASP A 127 -0.78 11.66 3.48
CA ASP A 127 0.45 10.87 3.54
C ASP A 127 0.52 9.85 2.39
N PHE A 128 -0.61 9.24 2.00
CA PHE A 128 -0.68 8.37 0.83
C PHE A 128 -0.34 9.12 -0.47
N LEU A 129 -0.95 10.28 -0.73
CA LEU A 129 -0.71 11.07 -1.94
C LEU A 129 0.76 11.50 -2.04
N ARG A 130 1.34 12.04 -0.95
CA ARG A 130 2.75 12.43 -0.90
C ARG A 130 3.68 11.26 -1.15
N LYS A 131 3.45 10.14 -0.46
CA LYS A 131 4.27 8.94 -0.63
C LYS A 131 4.22 8.43 -2.06
N LYS A 132 3.04 8.40 -2.67
CA LYS A 132 2.85 7.85 -4.01
C LYS A 132 3.44 8.74 -5.11
N TYR A 133 3.19 10.04 -5.05
CA TYR A 133 3.52 10.95 -6.15
C TYR A 133 4.80 11.77 -5.92
N LEU A 134 5.04 12.22 -4.68
CA LEU A 134 6.06 13.24 -4.43
C LEU A 134 7.38 12.70 -3.88
N PHE A 135 7.33 11.63 -3.08
CA PHE A 135 8.50 11.10 -2.36
C PHE A 135 9.03 9.75 -2.86
N GLY A 136 8.57 9.30 -4.04
CA GLY A 136 9.06 8.07 -4.66
C GLY A 136 8.53 6.81 -3.97
N GLY A 137 7.22 6.58 -4.05
CA GLY A 137 6.58 5.36 -3.60
C GLY A 137 6.88 4.20 -4.54
N ASN A 138 7.96 3.48 -4.24
CA ASN A 138 8.54 2.29 -4.92
C ASN A 138 9.67 2.63 -5.90
N LYS A 139 10.88 2.82 -5.35
CA LYS A 139 12.10 2.25 -5.95
C LYS A 139 12.28 0.84 -5.39
#